data_AF-A0A7C5NLM1-F1
#
_entry.id   AF-A0A7C5NLM1-F1
#
_cell.length_a   1.000
_cell.length_b   1.000
_cell.length_c   1.000
_cell.angle_alpha   90.00
_cell.angle_beta   90.00
_cell.angle_gamma   90.00
#
_symmetry.space_group_name_H-M   'P 1'
#
loop_
_entity.id
_entity.type
_entity.pdbx_description
1 polymer ?
#
loop_
_entity_poly.entity_id
_entity_poly.type
_entity_poly.pdbx_seq_one_letter_code
_entity_poly.pdbx_strand_id
1 'polypeptide(L)' 'MAGLGVNIDHVATVRQARQTNEPDPVWAAAQAQLGGADCITFHLRADRRHI' A
#
# COMPACT_ATOMS: atom_id res chain seq x y z
N MET A 1 2.31 23.47 -6.89
CA MET A 1 1.68 22.32 -7.57
C MET A 1 1.19 21.37 -6.49
N ALA A 2 0.03 20.73 -6.65
CA ALA A 2 -0.42 19.70 -5.71
C ALA A 2 0.28 18.38 -6.04
N GLY A 3 0.70 17.63 -5.01
CA GLY A 3 1.29 16.30 -5.17
C GLY A 3 0.26 15.18 -5.03
N LEU A 4 0.55 14.03 -5.64
CA LEU A 4 -0.23 12.80 -5.56
C LEU A 4 0.33 11.88 -4.47
N GLY A 5 -0.48 11.59 -3.45
CA GLY A 5 -0.21 10.53 -2.48
C GLY A 5 -0.99 9.26 -2.82
N VAL A 6 -0.31 8.11 -2.88
CA VAL A 6 -0.96 6.81 -3.13
C VAL A 6 -1.07 6.03 -1.83
N ASN A 7 -2.30 5.71 -1.43
CA ASN A 7 -2.55 4.84 -0.28
C ASN A 7 -2.45 3.36 -0.69
N ILE A 8 -1.63 2.58 0.02
CA ILE A 8 -1.37 1.16 -0.27
C ILE A 8 -2.06 0.16 0.68
N ASP A 9 -2.92 0.61 1.60
CA ASP A 9 -3.62 -0.24 2.58
C ASP A 9 -4.45 -1.36 1.92
N HIS A 10 -5.00 -1.07 0.74
CA HIS A 10 -5.82 -2.05 0.01
C HIS A 10 -5.00 -3.15 -0.68
N VAL A 11 -3.72 -2.91 -0.98
CA VAL A 11 -2.80 -3.98 -1.44
C VAL A 11 -2.67 -5.02 -0.33
N ALA A 12 -2.39 -4.55 0.89
CA ALA A 12 -2.32 -5.39 2.07
C ALA A 12 -3.66 -6.06 2.40
N THR A 13 -4.79 -5.41 2.11
CA THR A 13 -6.12 -6.02 2.30
C THR A 13 -6.31 -7.28 1.43
N VAL A 14 -5.88 -7.26 0.16
CA VAL A 14 -5.93 -8.44 -0.72
C VAL A 14 -5.00 -9.55 -0.19
N ARG A 15 -3.78 -9.18 0.25
CA ARG A 15 -2.82 -10.10 0.86
C ARG A 15 -3.41 -10.80 2.09
N GLN A 16 -3.96 -10.01 3.03
CA GLN A 16 -4.54 -10.53 4.28
C GLN A 16 -5.76 -11.43 4.03
N ALA A 17 -6.60 -11.10 3.05
CA ALA A 17 -7.75 -11.93 2.68
C ALA A 17 -7.37 -13.34 2.19
N ARG A 18 -6.13 -13.52 1.71
CA ARG A 18 -5.61 -14.80 1.23
C ARG A 18 -4.61 -15.45 2.18
N GLN A 19 -4.18 -14.74 3.23
CA GLN A 19 -3.14 -15.17 4.16
C GLN A 19 -1.86 -15.63 3.43
N THR A 20 -1.47 -14.89 2.40
CA THR A 20 -0.23 -15.15 1.64
C THR A 20 0.72 -13.96 1.74
N ASN A 21 1.86 -14.02 1.07
CA ASN A 21 2.78 -12.88 0.96
C ASN A 21 2.42 -11.93 -0.20
N GLU A 22 1.53 -12.35 -1.11
CA GLU A 22 1.19 -11.59 -2.31
C GLU A 22 -0.26 -11.09 -2.30
N PRO A 23 -0.51 -9.87 -2.82
CA PRO A 23 0.48 -8.92 -3.32
C PRO A 23 1.28 -8.24 -2.20
N ASP A 24 2.59 -8.03 -2.41
CA ASP A 24 3.44 -7.31 -1.46
C ASP A 24 3.21 -5.77 -1.51
N PRO A 25 2.77 -5.13 -0.40
CA PRO A 25 2.63 -3.68 -0.30
C PRO A 25 3.93 -2.89 -0.55
N VAL A 26 5.10 -3.47 -0.25
CA VAL A 26 6.39 -2.82 -0.51
C VAL A 26 6.65 -2.72 -2.00
N TRP A 27 6.39 -3.80 -2.75
CA TRP A 27 6.47 -3.78 -4.20
C TRP A 27 5.48 -2.77 -4.80
N ALA A 28 4.24 -2.72 -4.28
CA ALA A 28 3.25 -1.76 -4.73
C ALA A 28 3.66 -0.29 -4.47
N ALA A 29 4.33 0.00 -3.35
CA ALA A 29 4.89 1.31 -3.06
C ALA A 29 5.92 1.73 -4.14
N ALA A 30 6.84 0.83 -4.50
CA ALA A 30 7.84 1.09 -5.54
C ALA A 30 7.17 1.35 -6.90
N GLN A 31 6.17 0.54 -7.27
CA GLN A 31 5.42 0.73 -8.52
C GLN A 31 4.64 2.06 -8.53
N ALA A 32 4.04 2.46 -7.42
CA ALA A 32 3.34 3.74 -7.31
C ALA A 32 4.30 4.93 -7.48
N GLN A 33 5.49 4.89 -6.90
CA GLN A 33 6.52 5.92 -7.11
C GLN A 33 6.99 5.97 -8.56
N LEU A 34 7.26 4.83 -9.20
CA LEU A 34 7.59 4.75 -10.63
C LEU A 34 6.44 5.26 -11.51
N GLY A 35 5.20 5.14 -11.05
CA GLY A 35 3.99 5.67 -11.70
C GLY A 35 3.73 7.16 -11.47
N GLY A 36 4.61 7.87 -10.76
CA GLY A 36 4.50 9.32 -10.54
C GLY A 36 3.86 9.74 -9.23
N ALA A 37 3.74 8.84 -8.24
CA ALA A 37 3.36 9.23 -6.89
C ALA A 37 4.47 10.05 -6.22
N ASP A 38 4.11 11.19 -5.65
CA ASP A 38 5.02 12.04 -4.87
C ASP A 38 5.24 11.48 -3.46
N CYS A 39 4.25 10.75 -2.93
CA CYS A 39 4.38 10.07 -1.64
C CYS A 39 3.55 8.79 -1.56
N ILE A 40 3.92 7.93 -0.62
CA ILE A 40 3.19 6.71 -0.27
C ILE A 40 2.56 6.89 1.11
N THR A 41 1.27 6.57 1.19
CA THR A 41 0.49 6.68 2.41
C THR A 41 0.05 5.29 2.85
N PHE A 42 0.09 5.03 4.15
CA PHE A 42 -0.47 3.83 4.75
C PHE A 42 -0.96 4.15 6.16
N HIS A 43 -1.90 3.35 6.65
CA HIS A 43 -2.44 3.50 7.99
C HIS A 43 -2.20 2.22 8.79
N LEU A 44 -1.26 2.29 9.74
CA LEU A 44 -1.08 1.23 10.73
C LEU A 44 -2.26 1.22 11.70
N ARG A 45 -3.14 0.23 11.57
CA ARG A 45 -4.30 0.08 12.46
C ARG A 45 -3.94 -0.74 13.68
N ALA A 46 -4.57 -0.45 14.81
CA ALA A 46 -4.40 -1.22 16.04
C ALA A 46 -4.77 -2.71 15.86
N ASP A 47 -5.75 -3.01 15.00
CA ASP A 47 -6.21 -4.36 14.68
C ASP A 47 -5.36 -5.07 13.61
N ARG A 48 -4.37 -4.39 13.02
CA ARG A 48 -3.52 -4.92 11.92
C ARG A 48 -4.31 -5.55 10.78
N ARG A 49 -5.53 -5.06 10.49
CA ARG A 49 -6.38 -5.70 9.47
C ARG A 49 -5.82 -5.63 8.05
N HIS A 50 -4.86 -4.73 7.79
CA HIS A 50 -4.12 -4.63 6.53
C HIS A 50 -2.61 -4.50 6.77
N ILE A 51 -2.16 -3.31 7.19
CA ILE A 51 -0.76 -2.98 7.49
C ILE A 51 -0.44 -3.37 8.94
#